data_AF-A0A522WDU5-F1
#
_entry.id   AF-A0A522WDU5-F1
#
_cell.length_a   1.000
_cell.length_b   1.000
_cell.length_c   1.000
_cell.angle_alpha   90.00
_cell.angle_beta   90.00
_cell.angle_gamma   90.00
#
_symmetry.space_group_name_H-M   'P 1'
#
loop_
_entity.id
_entity.type
_entity.pdbx_description
1 polymer ?
#
loop_
_entity_poly.entity_id
_entity_poly.type
_entity_poly.pdbx_seq_one_letter_code
_entity_poly.pdbx_strand_id
1 'polypeptide(L)' 'MSEVRLIVQDHQWERMEPHLPGKARDPGRTGKDNRLFVEAVLWLA' A
#
# COMPACT_ATOMS: atom_id res chain seq x y z
N MET A 1 15.66 -16.55 12.45
CA MET A 1 14.54 -16.04 11.64
C MET A 1 15.04 -14.76 11.00
N SER A 2 15.33 -14.77 9.71
CA SER A 2 15.77 -13.56 9.01
C SER A 2 14.67 -12.51 9.11
N GLU A 3 15.00 -11.32 9.62
CA GLU A 3 14.11 -10.16 9.69
C GLU A 3 13.69 -9.80 8.25
N VAL A 4 12.47 -10.15 7.87
CA VAL A 4 11.96 -9.82 6.53
C VAL A 4 11.47 -8.37 6.57
N ARG A 5 12.26 -7.45 6.04
CA ARG A 5 11.82 -6.06 5.82
C ARG A 5 10.90 -6.02 4.59
N LEU A 6 9.59 -5.98 4.80
CA LEU A 6 8.58 -5.97 3.74
C LEU A 6 8.34 -4.54 3.22
N ILE A 7 9.30 -4.00 2.48
CA ILE A 7 9.09 -2.79 1.68
C ILE A 7 8.47 -3.18 0.33
N VAL A 8 7.36 -2.55 -0.02
CA VAL A 8 6.74 -2.72 -1.33
C VAL A 8 7.60 -1.98 -2.36
N GLN A 9 8.12 -2.69 -3.35
CA GLN A 9 8.85 -2.08 -4.46
C GLN A 9 7.89 -1.41 -5.44
N ASP A 10 8.38 -0.47 -6.24
CA ASP A 10 7.54 0.31 -7.16
C ASP A 10 6.76 -0.56 -8.13
N HIS A 11 7.38 -1.58 -8.72
CA HIS A 11 6.71 -2.52 -9.63
C HIS A 11 5.61 -3.35 -8.94
N GLN A 12 5.73 -3.57 -7.62
CA GLN A 12 4.70 -4.26 -6.84
C GLN A 12 3.56 -3.28 -6.54
N TRP A 13 3.91 -2.05 -6.16
CA TRP A 13 2.97 -0.98 -5.90
C TRP A 13 2.12 -0.65 -7.14
N GLU A 14 2.73 -0.48 -8.31
CA GLU A 14 2.06 -0.22 -9.59
C GLU A 14 0.99 -1.26 -9.94
N ARG A 15 1.21 -2.52 -9.52
CA ARG A 15 0.24 -3.61 -9.72
C ARG A 15 -0.90 -3.58 -8.69
N MET A 16 -0.67 -3.03 -7.50
CA MET A 16 -1.64 -3.03 -6.39
C MET A 16 -2.50 -1.76 -6.37
N GLU A 17 -1.90 -0.60 -6.61
CA GLU A 17 -2.52 0.72 -6.51
C GLU A 17 -3.86 0.83 -7.27
N PRO A 18 -4.00 0.33 -8.51
CA PRO A 18 -5.25 0.41 -9.25
C PRO A 18 -6.42 -0.35 -8.60
N HIS A 19 -6.15 -1.23 -7.64
CA HIS A 19 -7.16 -2.05 -6.95
C HIS A 19 -7.51 -1.56 -5.53
N LEU A 20 -6.70 -0.66 -4.94
CA LEU A 20 -6.92 -0.18 -3.57
C LEU A 20 -7.99 0.94 -3.48
N PRO A 21 -8.99 0.87 -2.60
CA PRO A 21 -9.96 1.95 -2.45
C PRO A 21 -9.32 3.25 -1.92
N GLY A 22 -9.99 4.38 -2.16
CA GLY A 22 -9.57 5.68 -1.65
C GLY A 22 -8.48 6.36 -2.50
N LYS A 23 -8.44 6.05 -3.79
CA LYS A 23 -7.62 6.78 -4.78
C LYS A 23 -8.18 8.18 -5.00
N ALA A 24 -7.39 9.08 -5.57
CA ALA A 24 -7.82 10.45 -5.89
C ALA A 24 -9.06 10.53 -6.81
N ARG A 25 -9.31 9.49 -7.63
CA ARG A 25 -10.45 9.42 -8.54
C ARG A 25 -11.65 8.68 -7.96
N ASP A 26 -11.51 8.07 -6.79
CA ASP A 26 -12.60 7.33 -6.16
C ASP A 26 -13.56 8.33 -5.49
N PRO A 27 -14.89 8.11 -5.57
CA PRO A 27 -15.85 8.90 -4.80
C PRO A 27 -15.60 8.76 -3.29
N GLY A 28 -15.74 9.86 -2.56
CA GLY A 28 -15.65 9.87 -1.09
C GLY A 28 -14.28 10.30 -0.56
N ARG A 29 -13.81 9.64 0.50
CA ARG A 29 -12.59 10.03 1.22
C ARG A 29 -11.36 9.42 0.54
N THR A 30 -10.45 10.27 0.08
CA THR A 30 -9.12 9.86 -0.39
C THR A 30 -8.21 9.51 0.78
N GLY A 31 -7.48 8.39 0.68
CA GLY A 31 -6.44 8.03 1.64
C GLY A 31 -5.25 8.99 1.54
N LYS A 32 -4.64 9.35 2.67
CA LYS A 32 -3.50 10.29 2.68
C LYS A 32 -2.27 9.68 2.02
N ASP A 33 -1.99 8.40 2.32
CA ASP A 33 -0.91 7.63 1.73
C ASP A 33 -1.25 6.13 1.82
N ASN A 34 -1.78 5.59 0.72
CA ASN A 34 -2.19 4.19 0.67
C ASN A 34 -0.99 3.22 0.66
N ARG A 35 0.17 3.65 0.17
CA ARG A 35 1.38 2.82 0.12
C ARG A 35 1.93 2.62 1.52
N LEU A 36 2.06 3.72 2.28
CA LEU A 36 2.47 3.67 3.67
C LEU A 36 1.53 2.80 4.52
N PHE A 37 0.22 2.87 4.28
CA PHE A 37 -0.75 2.01 4.96
C PHE A 37 -0.50 0.51 4.68
N VAL A 38 -0.33 0.14 3.42
CA VAL A 38 -0.05 -1.26 3.03
C VAL A 38 1.26 -1.75 3.62
N GLU A 39 2.33 -0.95 3.54
CA GLU A 39 3.63 -1.29 4.12
C GLU A 39 3.53 -1.48 5.65
N ALA A 40 2.75 -0.64 6.34
CA ALA A 40 2.50 -0.79 7.77
C ALA A 40 1.75 -2.08 8.12
N VAL A 41 0.77 -2.51 7.31
CA VAL A 41 0.07 -3.79 7.49
C VAL A 41 1.02 -4.96 7.30
N LEU A 42 1.87 -4.93 6.27
CA LEU A 42 2.85 -5.99 6.00
C LEU A 42 3.90 -6.11 7.10
N TRP A 43 4.28 -5.01 7.75
CA TRP A 43 5.22 -5.03 8.87
C TRP A 43 4.68 -5.74 10.12
N LEU A 44 3.35 -5.76 10.30
CA LEU A 44 2.69 -6.43 11.43
C LEU A 44 2.40 -7.92 11.19
N ALA A 45 2.50 -8.40 9.94
CA ALA A 45 2.07 -9.73 9.50
C ALA A 45 3.08 -10.85 9.80
#